data_AF-A0A2C9V505-F1
#
_entry.id   AF-A0A2C9V505-F1
#
_cell.length_a   1.000
_cell.length_b   1.000
_cell.length_c   1.000
_cell.angle_alpha   90.00
_cell.angle_beta   90.00
_cell.angle_gamma   90.00
#
_symmetry.space_group_name_H-M   'P 1'
#
loop_
_entity.id
_entity.type
_entity.pdbx_description
1 polymer ?
#
loop_
_entity_poly.entity_id
_entity_poly.type
_entity_poly.pdbx_seq_one_letter_code
_entity_poly.pdbx_strand_id
1 'polypeptide(L)' 'MEKCRDKMKAWYHKDFVIDQDSNWMLQGWKGRIIYASSYWVPA' A
#
# COMPACT_ATOMS: atom_id res chain seq x y z
N MET A 1 4.96 2.27 8.36
CA MET A 1 4.44 1.19 7.47
C MET A 1 4.71 -0.23 7.96
N GLU A 2 5.71 -0.47 8.83
CA GLU A 2 6.13 -1.84 9.24
C GLU A 2 4.99 -2.68 9.85
N LYS A 3 4.26 -2.15 10.86
CA LYS A 3 3.14 -2.85 11.49
C LYS A 3 1.96 -3.18 10.55
N CYS A 4 1.71 -2.34 9.54
CA CYS A 4 0.68 -2.62 8.53
C CYS A 4 1.10 -3.76 7.61
N ARG A 5 2.38 -3.78 7.20
CA ARG A 5 2.92 -4.77 6.28
C ARG A 5 2.93 -6.18 6.93
N ASP A 6 3.22 -6.28 8.22
CA ASP A 6 3.18 -7.57 8.94
C ASP A 6 1.76 -8.09 9.13
N LYS A 7 0.81 -7.23 9.52
CA LYS A 7 -0.60 -7.61 9.55
C LYS A 7 -1.11 -8.00 8.17
N MET A 8 -0.64 -7.34 7.11
CA MET A 8 -1.03 -7.69 5.75
C MET A 8 -0.54 -9.06 5.33
N LYS A 9 0.70 -9.45 5.66
CA LYS A 9 1.17 -10.82 5.40
C LYS A 9 0.35 -11.89 6.12
N ALA A 10 -0.25 -11.57 7.26
CA ALA A 10 -1.08 -12.50 8.02
C ALA A 10 -2.51 -12.65 7.47
N TRP A 11 -3.08 -11.58 6.89
CA TRP A 11 -4.50 -11.54 6.49
C TRP A 11 -4.74 -11.41 4.97
N TYR A 12 -3.74 -11.02 4.19
CA TYR A 12 -3.85 -10.79 2.74
C TYR A 12 -3.02 -11.80 1.95
N HIS A 13 -3.35 -11.91 0.66
CA HIS A 13 -2.65 -12.77 -0.26
C HIS A 13 -1.21 -12.29 -0.48
N LYS A 14 -0.26 -13.23 -0.59
CA LYS A 14 1.18 -12.97 -0.80
C LYS A 14 1.53 -12.08 -2.01
N ASP A 15 0.65 -12.06 -3.02
CA ASP A 15 0.83 -11.26 -4.23
C ASP A 15 0.35 -9.81 -4.06
N PHE A 16 -0.30 -9.49 -2.94
CA PHE A 16 -0.72 -8.14 -2.61
C PHE A 16 0.46 -7.38 -2.03
N VAL A 17 0.83 -6.28 -2.68
CA VAL A 17 1.91 -5.42 -2.26
C VAL A 17 1.36 -4.04 -1.97
N ILE A 18 1.87 -3.42 -0.91
CA ILE A 18 1.70 -1.99 -0.69
C ILE A 18 3.07 -1.36 -0.71
N ASP A 19 3.18 -0.24 -1.39
CA ASP A 19 4.38 0.55 -1.47
C ASP A 19 4.07 2.00 -1.10
N GLN A 20 5.06 2.73 -0.62
CA GLN A 20 4.90 4.12 -0.25
C GLN A 20 5.89 4.93 -1.07
N ASP A 21 5.36 5.76 -1.96
CA ASP A 21 6.14 6.68 -2.77
C ASP A 21 5.79 8.11 -2.38
N SER A 22 6.68 8.76 -1.62
CA SER A 22 6.45 10.09 -1.05
C SER A 22 5.14 10.16 -0.25
N ASN A 23 4.18 11.00 -0.67
CA ASN A 23 2.85 11.15 -0.06
C ASN A 23 1.79 10.20 -0.64
N TRP A 24 2.20 9.24 -1.45
CA TRP A 24 1.32 8.25 -2.05
C TRP A 24 1.48 6.89 -1.38
N MET A 25 0.35 6.27 -1.13
CA MET A 25 0.23 4.85 -0.81
C MET A 25 -0.19 4.11 -2.07
N LEU A 26 0.71 3.33 -2.63
CA LEU A 26 0.49 2.50 -3.81
C LEU A 26 0.07 1.10 -3.37
N GLN A 27 -1.02 0.59 -3.93
CA GLN A 27 -1.48 -0.77 -3.71
C GLN A 27 -1.38 -1.52 -5.02
N GLY A 28 -0.75 -2.69 -4.99
CA GLY A 28 -0.47 -3.49 -6.16
C GLY A 28 -0.76 -4.97 -5.99
N TRP A 29 -0.90 -5.65 -7.12
CA TRP A 29 -1.13 -7.09 -7.20
C TRP A 29 -0.36 -7.68 -8.37
N LYS A 30 0.36 -8.78 -8.12
CA LYS A 30 1.14 -9.49 -9.16
C LYS A 30 2.04 -8.54 -9.99
N GLY A 31 2.68 -7.58 -9.32
CA GLY A 31 3.60 -6.62 -9.95
C GLY A 31 2.94 -5.46 -10.71
N ARG A 32 1.62 -5.26 -10.59
CA ARG A 32 0.91 -4.10 -11.14
C ARG A 32 0.38 -3.21 -10.03
N ILE A 33 0.47 -1.89 -10.18
CA ILE A 33 -0.21 -0.94 -9.30
C ILE A 33 -1.68 -0.90 -9.71
N ILE A 34 -2.58 -1.20 -8.77
CA ILE A 34 -4.03 -1.16 -8.98
C ILE A 34 -4.61 0.14 -8.43
N TYR A 35 -4.14 0.59 -7.26
CA TYR A 35 -4.66 1.78 -6.61
C TYR A 35 -3.53 2.67 -6.11
N ALA A 36 -3.77 3.97 -6.15
CA ALA A 36 -2.94 4.99 -5.52
C ALA A 36 -3.84 5.85 -4.62
N SER A 37 -3.47 5.98 -3.35
CA SER A 37 -4.18 6.79 -2.38
C SER A 37 -3.23 7.84 -1.82
N SER A 38 -3.66 9.09 -1.77
CA SER A 38 -2.94 10.17 -1.11
C SER A 38 -3.88 10.92 -0.19
N TYR A 39 -3.32 11.48 0.88
CA TYR A 39 -4.05 12.32 1.81
C TYR A 39 -3.47 13.72 1.75
N TRP A 40 -4.34 14.71 1.69
CA TRP A 40 -3.97 16.12 1.59
C TRP A 40 -4.59 16.86 2.77
N VAL A 41 -3.76 17.69 3.41
CA VAL A 41 -4.25 18.63 4.43
C VAL A 41 -4.70 19.88 3.68
N PRO A 42 -5.95 20.36 3.88
CA PRO A 42 -6.38 21.61 3.29
C PRO A 42 -5.53 22.78 3.84
N ALA A 43 -5.36 23.81 3.01
CA ALA A 43 -4.57 24.99 3.35
C ALA A 43 -5.21 25.83 4.46
#